data_AF-A0AAN7BKE6-F1
#
_entry.id   AF-A0AAN7BKE6-F1
#
_cell.length_a   1.000
_cell.length_b   1.000
_cell.length_c   1.000
_cell.angle_alpha   90.00
_cell.angle_beta   90.00
_cell.angle_gamma   90.00
#
_symmetry.space_group_name_H-M   'P 1'
#
loop_
_entity.id
_entity.type
_entity.pdbx_description
1 polymer ?
#
loop_
_entity_poly.entity_id
_entity_poly.type
_entity_poly.pdbx_seq_one_letter_code
_entity_poly.pdbx_strand_id
1 'polypeptide(L)'
;SFIGLSLSNLITLPYYRFYRENTLFPVLTIAQCVRDRQSPEIISAKISNWRERKLSEYQFITVASTLLSAAVIGCFSWAPRDTEHWLGPGSWYASLVLSMTSVLLASSQAFIFSAIKGTSSESRGDRLSLSRELEMILRVRGVHDDYEGIWNGSDERRVVDESLSLGDRDNLNKGGKLRMMKPTDRRTATIEESDEITVEVRWNMIFTWQAPMMLMAYSITAFIIGLTVYITTPLYDGGRQAAIVYLVACGLAGLVFVWCSFWAYKFVDLQGRDEVEITAKISKSEKKRGQGQDVMIHRRVWFGRDREGEEA
;
A
#
# COMPACT_ATOMS: atom_id res chain seq x y z
N SER A 1 2.22 -12.05 -33.51
CA SER A 1 1.79 -11.39 -32.26
C SER A 1 2.56 -11.78 -31.00
N PHE A 2 3.44 -12.79 -31.01
CA PHE A 2 4.27 -13.17 -29.83
C PHE A 2 5.37 -12.15 -29.49
N ILE A 3 6.04 -11.59 -30.51
CA ILE A 3 7.17 -10.65 -30.33
C ILE A 3 6.70 -9.33 -29.68
N GLY A 4 5.51 -8.83 -30.05
CA GLY A 4 4.96 -7.60 -29.49
C GLY A 4 4.59 -7.73 -28.00
N LEU A 5 4.02 -8.87 -27.61
CA LEU A 5 3.71 -9.21 -26.21
C LEU A 5 4.99 -9.41 -25.38
N SER A 6 6.04 -10.00 -25.95
CA SER A 6 7.34 -10.12 -25.30
C SER A 6 8.00 -8.76 -25.09
N LEU A 7 7.93 -7.85 -26.06
CA LEU A 7 8.54 -6.52 -25.96
C LEU A 7 7.79 -5.63 -24.96
N SER A 8 6.45 -5.66 -24.96
CA SER A 8 5.65 -4.92 -23.97
C SER A 8 5.93 -5.42 -22.56
N ASN A 9 6.05 -6.74 -22.39
CA ASN A 9 6.41 -7.34 -21.10
C ASN A 9 7.84 -6.99 -20.70
N LEU A 10 8.78 -6.91 -21.65
CA LEU A 10 10.17 -6.50 -21.38
C LEU A 10 10.28 -5.03 -20.95
N ILE A 11 9.49 -4.14 -21.57
CA ILE A 11 9.49 -2.70 -21.26
C ILE A 11 8.77 -2.42 -19.93
N THR A 12 7.73 -3.18 -19.60
CA THR A 12 7.00 -3.04 -18.33
C THR A 12 7.61 -3.84 -17.18
N LEU A 13 8.45 -4.85 -17.46
CA LEU A 13 9.10 -5.71 -16.46
C LEU A 13 9.88 -4.95 -15.39
N PRO A 14 10.74 -3.96 -15.72
CA PRO A 14 11.48 -3.20 -14.73
C PRO A 14 10.51 -2.50 -13.77
N TYR A 15 9.46 -1.89 -14.30
CA TYR A 15 8.48 -1.15 -13.49
C TYR A 15 7.58 -2.09 -12.66
N TYR A 16 7.09 -3.17 -13.23
CA TYR A 16 6.15 -4.10 -12.59
C TYR A 16 6.73 -4.75 -11.33
N ARG A 17 8.05 -4.99 -11.30
CA ARG A 17 8.72 -5.54 -10.12
C ARG A 17 8.83 -4.52 -8.99
N PHE A 18 9.32 -3.32 -9.29
CA PHE A 18 9.38 -2.24 -8.29
C PHE A 18 7.99 -1.95 -7.73
N TYR A 19 6.97 -1.99 -8.58
CA TYR A 19 5.58 -1.92 -8.16
C TYR A 19 5.19 -3.01 -7.16
N ARG A 20 5.48 -4.28 -7.47
CA ARG A 20 5.10 -5.41 -6.63
C ARG A 20 5.85 -5.45 -5.30
N GLU A 21 7.16 -5.26 -5.33
CA GLU A 21 8.04 -5.44 -4.15
C GLU A 21 8.08 -4.19 -3.25
N ASN A 22 8.10 -2.98 -3.83
CA ASN A 22 8.23 -1.75 -3.03
C ASN A 22 6.89 -1.12 -2.65
N THR A 23 5.80 -1.46 -3.36
CA THR A 23 4.48 -0.84 -3.13
C THR A 23 3.45 -1.87 -2.71
N LEU A 24 3.20 -2.91 -3.52
CA LEU A 24 2.09 -3.82 -3.27
C LEU A 24 2.31 -4.69 -2.04
N PHE A 25 3.47 -5.36 -1.94
CA PHE A 25 3.73 -6.30 -0.84
C PHE A 25 3.74 -5.61 0.54
N PRO A 26 4.45 -4.49 0.76
CA PRO A 26 4.40 -3.79 2.04
C PRO A 26 3.00 -3.31 2.43
N VAL A 27 2.22 -2.82 1.46
CA VAL A 27 0.84 -2.37 1.70
C VAL A 27 -0.07 -3.54 2.10
N LEU A 28 0.08 -4.70 1.45
CA LEU A 28 -0.64 -5.92 1.83
C LEU A 28 -0.22 -6.42 3.22
N THR A 29 1.08 -6.37 3.55
CA THR A 29 1.55 -6.71 4.90
C THR A 29 0.96 -5.77 5.96
N ILE A 30 0.89 -4.46 5.69
CA ILE A 30 0.27 -3.49 6.59
C ILE A 30 -1.24 -3.80 6.73
N ALA A 31 -1.93 -4.08 5.64
CA ALA A 31 -3.34 -4.46 5.65
C ALA A 31 -3.60 -5.73 6.47
N GLN A 32 -2.73 -6.73 6.35
CA GLN A 32 -2.77 -7.96 7.16
C GLN A 32 -2.54 -7.66 8.64
N CYS A 33 -1.52 -6.86 9.00
CA CYS A 33 -1.28 -6.48 10.40
C CYS A 33 -2.48 -5.74 11.02
N VAL A 34 -3.17 -4.90 10.25
CA VAL A 34 -4.41 -4.21 10.68
C VAL A 34 -5.54 -5.22 10.86
N ARG A 35 -5.72 -6.15 9.92
CA ARG A 35 -6.74 -7.21 10.00
C ARG A 35 -6.52 -8.12 11.21
N ASP A 36 -5.27 -8.47 11.49
CA ASP A 36 -4.87 -9.33 12.61
C ASP A 36 -4.90 -8.59 13.97
N ARG A 37 -5.33 -7.31 13.98
CA ARG A 37 -5.39 -6.45 15.18
C ARG A 37 -4.06 -6.42 15.95
N GLN A 38 -2.93 -6.41 15.23
CA GLN A 38 -1.60 -6.29 15.84
C GLN A 38 -1.45 -4.96 16.57
N SER A 39 -0.48 -4.87 17.49
CA SER A 39 -0.29 -3.66 18.27
C SER A 39 -0.03 -2.43 17.36
N PRO A 40 -0.59 -1.26 17.70
CA PRO A 40 -0.48 -0.05 16.88
C PRO A 40 0.98 0.39 16.67
N GLU A 41 1.87 0.03 17.59
CA GLU A 41 3.32 0.27 17.50
C GLU A 41 3.96 -0.50 16.35
N ILE A 42 3.60 -1.77 16.16
CA ILE A 42 4.12 -2.60 15.05
C ILE A 42 3.61 -2.06 13.71
N ILE A 43 2.33 -1.65 13.66
CA ILE A 43 1.72 -1.09 12.45
C ILE A 43 2.40 0.25 12.11
N SER A 44 2.58 1.14 13.08
CA SER A 44 3.29 2.41 12.93
C SER A 44 4.72 2.20 12.43
N ALA A 45 5.47 1.27 13.04
CA ALA A 45 6.82 0.93 12.62
C ALA A 45 6.89 0.38 11.18
N LYS A 46 5.89 -0.41 10.75
CA LYS A 46 5.83 -0.91 9.36
C LYS A 46 5.51 0.20 8.36
N ILE A 47 4.62 1.12 8.72
CA ILE A 47 4.26 2.28 7.88
C ILE A 47 5.43 3.24 7.76
N SER A 48 6.11 3.56 8.86
CA SER A 48 7.28 4.44 8.85
C SER A 48 8.39 3.88 7.95
N ASN A 49 8.70 2.59 8.09
CA ASN A 49 9.69 1.89 7.25
C ASN A 49 9.29 1.84 5.77
N TRP A 50 7.99 1.67 5.45
CA TRP A 50 7.52 1.74 4.07
C TRP A 50 7.67 3.15 3.50
N ARG A 51 7.29 4.17 4.27
CA ARG A 51 7.38 5.58 3.86
C ARG A 51 8.82 6.01 3.62
N GLU A 52 9.76 5.65 4.51
CA GLU A 52 11.18 5.99 4.35
C GLU A 52 11.76 5.41 3.06
N ARG A 53 11.42 4.15 2.76
CA ARG A 53 11.79 3.53 1.49
C ARG A 53 11.18 4.27 0.29
N LYS A 54 9.91 4.67 0.37
CA LYS A 54 9.27 5.46 -0.68
C LYS A 54 9.89 6.84 -0.88
N LEU A 55 10.29 7.50 0.19
CA LEU A 55 10.98 8.78 0.10
C LEU A 55 12.34 8.65 -0.59
N SER A 56 13.10 7.61 -0.24
CA SER A 56 14.36 7.28 -0.91
C SER A 56 14.15 6.98 -2.41
N GLU A 57 13.09 6.26 -2.76
CA GLU A 57 12.69 6.00 -4.15
C GLU A 57 12.43 7.30 -4.93
N TYR A 58 11.69 8.26 -4.36
CA TYR A 58 11.45 9.56 -5.01
C TYR A 58 12.71 10.41 -5.16
N GLN A 59 13.63 10.36 -4.18
CA GLN A 59 14.92 11.02 -4.29
C GLN A 59 15.74 10.43 -5.44
N PHE A 60 15.80 9.11 -5.53
CA PHE A 60 16.45 8.41 -6.63
C PHE A 60 15.84 8.80 -7.98
N ILE A 61 14.50 8.78 -8.11
CA ILE A 61 13.79 9.16 -9.34
C ILE A 61 14.12 10.59 -9.74
N THR A 62 14.16 11.52 -8.77
CA THR A 62 14.48 12.92 -9.02
C THR A 62 15.89 13.09 -9.57
N VAL A 63 16.88 12.46 -8.93
CA VAL A 63 18.28 12.50 -9.38
C VAL A 63 18.43 11.88 -10.77
N ALA A 64 17.89 10.69 -10.99
CA ALA A 64 17.97 10.00 -12.28
C ALA A 64 17.28 10.78 -13.41
N SER A 65 16.08 11.31 -13.16
CA SER A 65 15.33 12.09 -14.15
C SER A 65 16.02 13.42 -14.46
N THR A 66 16.69 14.04 -13.49
CA THR A 66 17.47 15.27 -13.70
C THR A 66 18.69 14.99 -14.58
N LEU A 67 19.45 13.93 -14.28
CA LEU A 67 20.59 13.51 -15.10
C LEU A 67 20.17 13.17 -16.53
N LEU A 68 19.04 12.47 -16.69
CA LEU A 68 18.48 12.16 -18.00
C LEU A 68 18.09 13.45 -18.75
N SER A 69 17.45 14.40 -18.09
CA SER A 69 17.10 15.70 -18.70
C SER A 69 18.34 16.44 -19.18
N ALA A 70 19.41 16.46 -18.38
CA ALA A 70 20.69 17.06 -18.76
C ALA A 70 21.32 16.34 -19.97
N ALA A 71 21.27 15.00 -20.01
CA ALA A 71 21.75 14.23 -21.15
C ALA A 71 20.97 14.56 -22.44
N VAL A 72 19.63 14.63 -22.36
CA VAL A 72 18.77 15.00 -23.48
C VAL A 72 19.07 16.41 -23.99
N ILE A 73 19.23 17.38 -23.07
CA ILE A 73 19.62 18.75 -23.42
C ILE A 73 20.98 18.76 -24.12
N GLY A 74 21.93 17.94 -23.66
CA GLY A 74 23.24 17.77 -24.31
C GLY A 74 23.11 17.28 -25.75
N CYS A 75 22.17 16.37 -26.05
CA CYS A 75 21.92 15.89 -27.41
C CYS A 75 21.39 16.99 -28.35
N PHE A 76 20.68 18.01 -27.84
CA PHE A 76 20.24 19.14 -28.68
C PHE A 76 21.39 20.02 -29.18
N SER A 77 22.59 19.89 -28.61
CA SER A 77 23.78 20.58 -29.13
C SER A 77 24.37 19.94 -30.38
N TRP A 78 23.92 18.73 -30.73
CA TRP A 78 24.44 18.01 -31.89
C TRP A 78 23.95 18.64 -33.19
N ALA A 79 24.81 18.66 -34.20
CA ALA A 79 24.49 19.25 -35.49
C ALA A 79 23.29 18.53 -36.12
N PRO A 80 22.23 19.25 -36.54
CA PRO A 80 21.11 18.65 -37.26
C PRO A 80 21.62 18.01 -38.56
N ARG A 81 21.17 16.80 -38.87
CA ARG A 81 21.44 16.21 -40.19
C ARG A 81 20.25 16.45 -41.12
N ASP A 82 20.54 16.84 -42.36
CA ASP A 82 19.53 17.21 -43.36
C ASP A 82 18.56 16.06 -43.72
N THR A 83 18.91 14.81 -43.39
CA THR A 83 18.13 13.60 -43.66
C THR A 83 17.50 12.96 -42.42
N GLU A 84 17.52 13.63 -41.26
CA GLU A 84 16.98 13.06 -40.02
C GLU A 84 15.46 12.96 -40.03
N HIS A 85 14.95 11.75 -39.76
CA HIS A 85 13.54 11.54 -39.51
C HIS A 85 13.10 12.28 -38.23
N TRP A 86 11.95 12.94 -38.29
CA TRP A 86 11.34 13.68 -37.17
C TRP A 86 11.20 12.89 -35.87
N LEU A 87 11.22 11.56 -35.95
CA LEU A 87 11.13 10.63 -34.83
C LEU A 87 12.29 10.81 -33.83
N GLY A 88 13.50 11.13 -34.30
CA GLY A 88 14.66 11.37 -33.44
C GLY A 88 14.44 12.57 -32.51
N PRO A 89 14.32 13.79 -33.05
CA PRO A 89 14.04 14.98 -32.25
C PRO A 89 12.74 14.87 -31.44
N GLY A 90 11.66 14.32 -32.04
CA GLY A 90 10.37 14.16 -31.37
C GLY A 90 10.44 13.27 -30.13
N SER A 91 11.20 12.18 -30.18
CA SER A 91 11.40 11.29 -29.03
C SER A 91 12.30 11.90 -27.94
N TRP A 92 13.27 12.75 -28.30
CA TRP A 92 14.04 13.53 -27.32
C TRP A 92 13.18 14.57 -26.59
N TYR A 93 12.32 15.31 -27.30
CA TYR A 93 11.37 16.22 -26.66
C TYR A 93 10.40 15.48 -25.74
N ALA A 94 9.86 14.34 -26.18
CA ALA A 94 9.00 13.50 -25.34
C ALA A 94 9.75 13.01 -24.09
N SER A 95 11.00 12.56 -24.23
CA SER A 95 11.85 12.17 -23.10
C SER A 95 12.01 13.30 -22.10
N LEU A 96 12.31 14.52 -22.57
CA LEU A 96 12.52 15.68 -21.70
C LEU A 96 11.25 16.06 -20.92
N VAL A 97 10.10 16.08 -21.60
CA VAL A 97 8.82 16.40 -20.95
C VAL A 97 8.47 15.36 -19.90
N LEU A 98 8.63 14.07 -20.23
CA LEU A 98 8.37 12.97 -19.30
C LEU A 98 9.32 13.00 -18.09
N SER A 99 10.61 13.29 -18.28
CA SER A 99 11.58 13.38 -17.18
C SER A 99 11.32 14.58 -16.28
N MET A 100 10.98 15.75 -16.83
CA MET A 100 10.58 16.91 -16.02
C MET A 100 9.29 16.66 -15.24
N THR A 101 8.30 16.02 -15.86
CA THR A 101 7.04 15.67 -15.19
C THR A 101 7.26 14.65 -14.06
N SER A 102 8.16 13.68 -14.28
CA SER A 102 8.61 12.74 -13.25
C SER A 102 9.22 13.45 -12.03
N VAL A 103 10.12 14.42 -12.24
CA VAL A 103 10.72 15.22 -11.17
C VAL A 103 9.67 16.00 -10.39
N LEU A 104 8.76 16.68 -11.08
CA LEU A 104 7.71 17.47 -10.44
C LEU A 104 6.78 16.60 -9.60
N LEU A 105 6.36 15.44 -10.14
CA LEU A 105 5.51 14.52 -9.39
C LEU A 105 6.25 13.89 -8.20
N ALA A 106 7.49 13.42 -8.38
CA ALA A 106 8.30 12.88 -7.29
C ALA A 106 8.50 13.91 -6.16
N SER A 107 8.82 15.16 -6.51
CA SER A 107 8.98 16.26 -5.55
C SER A 107 7.67 16.57 -4.81
N SER A 108 6.55 16.68 -5.54
CA SER A 108 5.24 16.94 -4.92
C SER A 108 4.83 15.83 -3.94
N GLN A 109 5.10 14.57 -4.28
CA GLN A 109 4.78 13.42 -3.43
C GLN A 109 5.71 13.35 -2.22
N ALA A 110 7.01 13.58 -2.40
CA ALA A 110 7.98 13.65 -1.31
C ALA A 110 7.63 14.75 -0.29
N PHE A 111 7.15 15.90 -0.78
CA PHE A 111 6.67 16.99 0.08
C PHE A 111 5.46 16.55 0.92
N ILE A 112 4.45 15.91 0.31
CA ILE A 112 3.26 15.42 1.02
C ILE A 112 3.65 14.44 2.13
N PHE A 113 4.54 13.47 1.85
CA PHE A 113 5.01 12.52 2.85
C PHE A 113 5.78 13.20 3.99
N SER A 114 6.55 14.24 3.69
CA SER A 114 7.32 15.00 4.68
C SER A 114 6.43 15.89 5.55
N ALA A 115 5.40 16.51 4.97
CA ALA A 115 4.44 17.34 5.67
C ALA A 115 3.64 16.55 6.73
N ILE A 116 3.32 15.28 6.43
CA ILE A 116 2.58 14.42 7.37
C ILE A 116 3.41 14.09 8.60
N LYS A 117 4.73 13.85 8.43
CA LYS A 117 5.67 13.60 9.54
C LYS A 117 5.77 14.78 10.51
N GLY A 118 5.59 16.02 10.03
CA GLY A 118 5.64 17.21 10.88
C GLY A 118 4.53 17.30 11.94
N THR A 119 3.46 16.52 11.79
CA THR A 119 2.28 16.59 12.68
C THR A 119 2.31 15.59 13.85
N SER A 120 3.34 14.74 13.95
CA SER A 120 3.38 13.60 14.88
C SER A 120 4.19 13.83 16.18
N SER A 121 4.51 15.07 16.55
CA SER A 121 5.44 15.35 17.67
C SER A 121 4.78 15.54 19.05
N GLU A 122 3.47 15.33 19.21
CA GLU A 122 2.81 15.38 20.52
C GLU A 122 2.22 14.01 20.91
N SER A 123 2.61 13.52 22.08
CA SER A 123 2.40 12.15 22.60
C SER A 123 0.94 11.67 22.69
N ARG A 124 -0.07 12.54 22.52
CA ARG A 124 -1.49 12.18 22.44
C ARG A 124 -2.02 12.13 20.99
N GLY A 125 -1.21 12.60 20.03
CA GLY A 125 -1.48 12.68 18.59
C GLY A 125 -1.03 11.47 17.78
N ASP A 126 -0.29 10.51 18.37
CA ASP A 126 0.25 9.34 17.64
C ASP A 126 -0.83 8.41 17.07
N ARG A 127 -1.98 8.30 17.72
CA ARG A 127 -3.10 7.51 17.18
C ARG A 127 -3.80 8.22 16.02
N LEU A 128 -3.84 9.56 16.05
CA LEU A 128 -4.45 10.37 15.00
C LEU A 128 -3.54 10.46 13.76
N SER A 129 -2.22 10.54 13.96
CA SER A 129 -1.24 10.46 12.87
C SER A 129 -1.26 9.09 12.22
N LEU A 130 -1.29 8.01 12.99
CA LEU A 130 -1.44 6.65 12.48
C LEU A 130 -2.71 6.50 11.64
N SER A 131 -3.84 7.04 12.13
CA SER A 131 -5.12 6.97 11.39
C SER A 131 -5.06 7.71 10.06
N ARG A 132 -4.45 8.90 10.00
CA ARG A 132 -4.26 9.66 8.75
C ARG A 132 -3.32 8.95 7.77
N GLU A 133 -2.23 8.37 8.27
CA GLU A 133 -1.31 7.58 7.46
C GLU A 133 -1.98 6.29 6.93
N LEU A 134 -2.82 5.68 7.77
CA LEU A 134 -3.59 4.50 7.39
C LEU A 134 -4.65 4.84 6.35
N GLU A 135 -5.40 5.93 6.52
CA GLU A 135 -6.41 6.41 5.56
C GLU A 135 -5.82 6.70 4.18
N MET A 136 -4.54 7.09 4.15
CA MET A 136 -3.83 7.29 2.90
C MET A 136 -3.56 5.97 2.16
N ILE A 137 -3.33 4.88 2.88
CA ILE A 137 -2.95 3.60 2.28
C ILE A 137 -4.16 2.67 2.09
N LEU A 138 -5.06 2.67 3.08
CA LEU A 138 -6.15 1.74 3.27
C LEU A 138 -7.44 2.50 3.55
N ARG A 139 -8.55 1.97 3.04
CA ARG A 139 -9.87 2.33 3.52
C ARG A 139 -10.27 1.27 4.54
N VAL A 140 -10.17 1.59 5.82
CA VAL A 140 -10.70 0.73 6.88
C VAL A 140 -12.18 1.04 6.98
N ARG A 141 -13.03 0.12 6.54
CA ARG A 141 -14.48 0.21 6.73
C ARG A 141 -14.85 -0.68 7.90
N GLY A 142 -15.16 -0.07 9.04
CA GLY A 142 -15.85 -0.74 10.12
C GLY A 142 -17.30 -1.01 9.69
N VAL A 143 -17.81 -2.21 9.93
CA VAL A 143 -19.19 -2.59 9.62
C VAL A 143 -20.19 -2.02 10.66
N HIS A 144 -19.78 -1.04 11.45
CA HIS A 144 -20.61 -0.45 12.51
C HIS A 144 -21.34 0.84 12.06
N ASP A 145 -21.86 0.90 10.84
CA ASP A 145 -22.66 2.05 10.35
C ASP A 145 -24.05 1.68 9.79
N ASP A 146 -24.45 0.40 9.84
CA ASP A 146 -25.79 -0.02 9.36
C ASP A 146 -26.85 -0.12 10.49
N TYR A 147 -26.52 0.23 11.73
CA TYR A 147 -27.48 0.23 12.86
C TYR A 147 -27.99 1.62 13.31
N GLU A 148 -27.58 2.71 12.65
CA GLU A 148 -28.22 4.03 12.88
C GLU A 148 -29.49 4.26 12.03
N GLY A 149 -29.96 3.25 11.28
CA GLY A 149 -31.15 3.34 10.44
C GLY A 149 -32.48 2.89 11.07
N ILE A 150 -32.49 2.30 12.27
CA ILE A 150 -33.69 1.62 12.82
C ILE A 150 -34.28 2.28 14.08
N TRP A 151 -33.57 3.21 14.74
CA TRP A 151 -34.08 3.88 15.96
C TRP A 151 -34.37 5.38 15.83
N ASN A 152 -34.35 5.95 14.61
CA ASN A 152 -34.82 7.32 14.35
C ASN A 152 -36.17 7.30 13.63
N GLY A 153 -37.20 6.80 14.30
CA GLY A 153 -38.46 6.51 13.62
C GLY A 153 -39.72 6.36 14.47
N SER A 154 -39.81 6.95 15.67
CA SER A 154 -41.13 7.27 16.26
C SER A 154 -41.00 8.08 17.55
N ASP A 155 -41.70 9.21 17.55
CA ASP A 155 -42.10 10.02 18.70
C ASP A 155 -41.03 10.76 19.51
N GLU A 156 -40.69 11.97 19.04
CA GLU A 156 -40.88 13.15 19.88
C GLU A 156 -40.88 14.44 19.03
N ARG A 157 -42.07 14.79 18.54
CA ARG A 157 -42.31 16.14 18.02
C ARG A 157 -43.73 16.56 18.38
N ARG A 158 -43.87 17.29 19.50
CA ARG A 158 -44.78 18.43 19.73
C ARG A 158 -44.97 18.68 21.23
N VAL A 159 -44.31 19.72 21.75
CA VAL A 159 -44.81 20.73 22.71
C VAL A 159 -43.81 21.90 22.57
N VAL A 160 -43.99 22.89 21.70
CA VAL A 160 -44.83 24.10 21.81
C VAL A 160 -44.78 24.73 23.20
N ASP A 161 -43.86 25.69 23.35
CA ASP A 161 -43.94 26.74 24.37
C ASP A 161 -45.20 27.58 24.13
N GLU A 162 -46.17 27.50 25.04
CA GLU A 162 -47.27 28.47 25.11
C GLU A 162 -47.65 28.72 26.59
N SER A 163 -47.25 29.91 27.04
CA SER A 163 -47.81 30.78 28.08
C SER A 163 -48.80 30.23 29.11
N LEU A 164 -48.40 30.40 30.38
CA LEU A 164 -49.16 30.98 31.51
C LEU A 164 -50.64 31.32 31.24
N SER A 165 -51.56 30.56 31.86
CA SER A 165 -52.80 31.12 32.41
C SER A 165 -53.32 30.31 33.60
N LEU A 166 -53.84 31.04 34.59
CA LEU A 166 -54.52 30.58 35.80
C LEU A 166 -55.80 29.79 35.49
N GLY A 167 -56.11 28.78 36.31
CA GLY A 167 -57.48 28.27 36.44
C GLY A 167 -57.62 26.88 37.05
N ASP A 168 -57.82 26.85 38.37
CA ASP A 168 -58.87 26.12 39.12
C ASP A 168 -59.27 24.64 38.81
N ARG A 169 -59.46 23.90 39.93
CA ARG A 169 -60.37 22.74 40.18
C ARG A 169 -60.04 21.29 39.79
N ASP A 170 -59.79 20.51 40.86
CA ASP A 170 -60.49 19.28 41.31
C ASP A 170 -60.92 18.19 40.30
N ASN A 171 -60.33 17.00 40.40
CA ASN A 171 -60.99 15.70 40.64
C ASN A 171 -59.98 14.54 40.49
N LEU A 172 -59.68 13.77 41.54
CA LEU A 172 -60.36 12.55 41.98
C LEU A 172 -60.24 11.33 41.04
N ASN A 173 -59.33 10.43 41.45
CA ASN A 173 -59.57 8.98 41.64
C ASN A 173 -59.73 8.07 40.41
N LYS A 174 -58.76 7.15 40.26
CA LYS A 174 -58.85 5.73 39.82
C LYS A 174 -57.40 5.29 39.54
N GLY A 175 -56.78 4.35 40.23
CA GLY A 175 -57.30 3.05 40.66
C GLY A 175 -56.85 1.99 39.65
N GLY A 176 -55.72 1.32 39.92
CA GLY A 176 -55.52 -0.05 39.48
C GLY A 176 -54.23 -0.40 38.73
N LYS A 177 -53.58 -1.45 39.25
CA LYS A 177 -52.88 -2.52 38.52
C LYS A 177 -51.36 -2.41 38.37
N LEU A 178 -50.68 -2.55 39.51
CA LEU A 178 -49.36 -3.18 39.59
C LEU A 178 -49.43 -4.58 38.96
N ARG A 179 -48.91 -4.72 37.74
CA ARG A 179 -48.57 -6.02 37.16
C ARG A 179 -47.14 -6.34 37.57
N MET A 180 -47.01 -7.35 38.43
CA MET A 180 -45.76 -8.06 38.69
C MET A 180 -45.11 -8.46 37.36
N MET A 181 -43.92 -7.92 37.13
CA MET A 181 -43.01 -8.38 36.09
C MET A 181 -42.18 -9.52 36.67
N LYS A 182 -42.40 -10.74 36.16
CA LYS A 182 -41.57 -11.91 36.46
C LYS A 182 -40.14 -11.64 36.02
N PRO A 183 -39.11 -11.97 36.83
CA PRO A 183 -37.74 -12.01 36.36
C PRO A 183 -37.57 -13.29 35.55
N THR A 184 -37.70 -13.17 34.22
CA THR A 184 -37.41 -14.29 33.31
C THR A 184 -36.02 -14.10 32.75
N ASP A 185 -35.14 -14.98 33.24
CA ASP A 185 -33.96 -15.53 32.58
C ASP A 185 -33.04 -14.57 31.83
N ARG A 186 -32.00 -14.21 32.58
CA ARG A 186 -30.62 -13.98 32.14
C ARG A 186 -30.13 -15.15 31.28
N ARG A 187 -30.61 -15.25 30.04
CA ARG A 187 -29.97 -16.06 29.00
C ARG A 187 -28.82 -15.26 28.44
N THR A 188 -27.63 -15.68 28.86
CA THR A 188 -26.34 -15.46 28.23
C THR A 188 -26.46 -15.73 26.72
N ALA A 189 -26.83 -14.69 25.97
CA ALA A 189 -26.49 -14.62 24.56
C ALA A 189 -25.03 -14.16 24.55
N THR A 190 -24.12 -15.13 24.48
CA THR A 190 -22.77 -14.93 23.99
C THR A 190 -22.92 -14.37 22.57
N ILE A 191 -22.91 -13.05 22.45
CA ILE A 191 -22.68 -12.39 21.19
C ILE A 191 -21.18 -12.61 20.92
N GLU A 192 -20.85 -13.69 20.21
CA GLU A 192 -19.60 -13.73 19.44
C GLU A 192 -19.75 -12.73 18.30
N GLU A 193 -19.70 -11.44 18.64
CA GLU A 193 -19.63 -10.33 17.69
C GLU A 193 -18.22 -10.36 17.09
N SER A 194 -18.03 -11.22 16.11
CA SER A 194 -16.86 -11.18 15.25
C SER A 194 -17.02 -9.95 14.35
N ASP A 195 -16.70 -8.77 14.90
CA ASP A 195 -16.54 -7.53 14.15
C ASP A 195 -15.45 -7.73 13.08
N GLU A 196 -15.87 -8.19 11.90
CA GLU A 196 -14.99 -8.40 10.77
C GLU A 196 -14.64 -7.03 10.17
N ILE A 197 -13.45 -6.52 10.53
CA ILE A 197 -12.91 -5.29 9.97
C ILE A 197 -12.58 -5.54 8.50
N THR A 198 -13.34 -4.92 7.60
CA THR A 198 -13.04 -4.98 6.16
C THR A 198 -11.99 -3.92 5.81
N VAL A 199 -10.84 -4.37 5.31
CA VAL A 199 -9.72 -3.51 4.91
C VAL A 199 -9.64 -3.50 3.38
N GLU A 200 -9.98 -2.38 2.76
CA GLU A 200 -9.91 -2.21 1.31
C GLU A 200 -8.68 -1.39 0.92
N VAL A 201 -7.92 -1.87 -0.06
CA VAL A 201 -6.73 -1.17 -0.57
C VAL A 201 -7.16 -0.08 -1.56
N ARG A 202 -6.66 1.16 -1.38
CA ARG A 202 -6.97 2.29 -2.27
C ARG A 202 -6.09 2.26 -3.52
N TRP A 203 -6.51 1.50 -4.53
CA TRP A 203 -5.75 1.35 -5.79
C TRP A 203 -5.43 2.68 -6.50
N ASN A 204 -6.31 3.67 -6.42
CA ASN A 204 -6.06 5.00 -7.01
C ASN A 204 -4.85 5.71 -6.39
N MET A 205 -4.63 5.53 -5.08
CA MET A 205 -3.46 6.11 -4.41
C MET A 205 -2.18 5.34 -4.76
N ILE A 206 -2.26 4.01 -4.85
CA ILE A 206 -1.15 3.17 -5.31
C ILE A 206 -0.71 3.57 -6.72
N PHE A 207 -1.64 3.81 -7.64
CA PHE A 207 -1.32 4.26 -8.99
C PHE A 207 -0.62 5.62 -8.97
N THR A 208 -1.12 6.56 -8.16
CA THR A 208 -0.56 7.89 -8.03
C THR A 208 0.89 7.85 -7.52
N TRP A 209 1.19 7.01 -6.53
CA TRP A 209 2.56 6.83 -5.99
C TRP A 209 3.55 6.15 -6.94
N GLN A 210 3.07 5.64 -8.05
CA GLN A 210 3.90 4.94 -9.01
C GLN A 210 4.06 5.70 -10.32
N ALA A 211 3.22 6.71 -10.55
CA ALA A 211 3.30 7.60 -11.69
C ALA A 211 4.71 8.21 -11.92
N PRO A 212 5.45 8.71 -10.91
CA PRO A 212 6.79 9.26 -11.16
C PRO A 212 7.76 8.22 -11.72
N MET A 213 7.76 6.99 -11.17
CA MET A 213 8.61 5.91 -11.64
C MET A 213 8.26 5.49 -13.06
N MET A 214 6.97 5.42 -13.40
CA MET A 214 6.52 5.13 -14.77
C MET A 214 7.04 6.17 -15.75
N LEU A 215 6.87 7.46 -15.44
CA LEU A 215 7.32 8.54 -16.31
C LEU A 215 8.83 8.55 -16.48
N MET A 216 9.59 8.27 -15.42
CA MET A 216 11.04 8.07 -15.53
C MET A 216 11.39 6.90 -16.46
N ALA A 217 10.74 5.75 -16.32
CA ALA A 217 11.02 4.61 -17.21
C ALA A 217 10.67 4.91 -18.69
N TYR A 218 9.55 5.60 -18.94
CA TYR A 218 9.16 6.00 -20.29
C TYR A 218 10.08 7.06 -20.89
N SER A 219 10.57 8.01 -20.09
CA SER A 219 11.57 8.98 -20.56
C SER A 219 12.86 8.28 -20.97
N ILE A 220 13.39 7.34 -20.18
CA ILE A 220 14.58 6.55 -20.56
C ILE A 220 14.33 5.82 -21.88
N THR A 221 13.16 5.20 -22.03
CA THR A 221 12.81 4.47 -23.26
C THR A 221 12.74 5.41 -24.47
N ALA A 222 12.08 6.56 -24.33
CA ALA A 222 12.00 7.57 -25.38
C ALA A 222 13.39 8.12 -25.75
N PHE A 223 14.25 8.35 -24.76
CA PHE A 223 15.63 8.77 -24.99
C PHE A 223 16.43 7.75 -25.79
N ILE A 224 16.35 6.46 -25.41
CA ILE A 224 17.03 5.37 -26.14
C ILE A 224 16.51 5.28 -27.57
N ILE A 225 15.20 5.42 -27.79
CA ILE A 225 14.61 5.43 -29.14
C ILE A 225 15.20 6.58 -29.96
N GLY A 226 15.24 7.80 -29.42
CA GLY A 226 15.80 8.96 -30.12
C GLY A 226 17.28 8.82 -30.43
N LEU A 227 18.04 8.30 -29.47
CA LEU A 227 19.47 8.00 -29.65
C LEU A 227 19.68 6.93 -30.73
N THR A 228 18.84 5.89 -30.74
CA THR A 228 18.90 4.82 -31.74
C THR A 228 18.61 5.37 -33.13
N VAL A 229 17.56 6.18 -33.29
CA VAL A 229 17.24 6.81 -34.58
C VAL A 229 18.41 7.68 -35.04
N TYR A 230 18.93 8.56 -34.18
CA TYR A 230 20.03 9.46 -34.51
C TYR A 230 21.31 8.71 -34.94
N ILE A 231 21.67 7.63 -34.25
CA ILE A 231 22.88 6.86 -34.57
C ILE A 231 22.69 5.94 -35.78
N THR A 232 21.45 5.55 -36.09
CA THR A 232 21.16 4.69 -37.25
C THR A 232 20.91 5.46 -38.55
N THR A 233 20.64 6.76 -38.51
CA THR A 233 20.59 7.63 -39.71
C THR A 233 21.76 7.42 -40.70
N PRO A 234 23.05 7.41 -40.29
CA PRO A 234 24.18 7.22 -41.21
C PRO A 234 24.27 5.82 -41.84
N LEU A 235 23.44 4.86 -41.41
CA LEU A 235 23.36 3.54 -42.03
C LEU A 235 22.90 3.63 -43.50
N TYR A 236 22.07 4.62 -43.81
CA TYR A 236 21.53 4.87 -45.15
C TYR A 236 22.50 5.65 -46.05
N ASP A 237 23.40 6.45 -45.45
CA ASP A 237 24.27 7.40 -46.16
C ASP A 237 25.74 6.92 -46.29
N GLY A 238 25.98 5.61 -46.11
CA GLY A 238 27.30 4.99 -46.30
C GLY A 238 28.21 4.96 -45.06
N GLY A 239 27.89 5.67 -43.99
CA GLY A 239 28.61 5.71 -42.71
C GLY A 239 28.29 4.54 -41.76
N ARG A 240 28.32 3.30 -42.26
CA ARG A 240 27.73 2.13 -41.57
C ARG A 240 28.47 1.66 -40.31
N GLN A 241 29.76 1.97 -40.18
CA GLN A 241 30.61 1.40 -39.12
C GLN A 241 30.18 1.84 -37.71
N ALA A 242 29.90 3.13 -37.50
CA ALA A 242 29.49 3.65 -36.20
C ALA A 242 28.11 3.12 -35.76
N ALA A 243 27.16 3.01 -36.69
CA ALA A 243 25.82 2.49 -36.44
C ALA A 243 25.86 1.00 -36.02
N ILE A 244 26.66 0.19 -36.70
CA ILE A 244 26.81 -1.24 -36.37
C ILE A 244 27.43 -1.41 -34.98
N VAL A 245 28.51 -0.68 -34.67
CA VAL A 245 29.16 -0.76 -33.35
C VAL A 245 28.18 -0.36 -32.23
N TYR A 246 27.40 0.70 -32.45
CA TYR A 246 26.38 1.11 -31.49
C TYR A 246 25.29 0.04 -31.29
N LEU A 247 24.74 -0.53 -32.36
CA LEU A 247 23.70 -1.56 -32.26
C LEU A 247 24.20 -2.82 -31.55
N VAL A 248 25.44 -3.23 -31.83
CA VAL A 248 26.08 -4.37 -31.15
C VAL A 248 26.29 -4.05 -29.67
N ALA A 249 26.82 -2.87 -29.34
CA ALA A 249 27.03 -2.46 -27.95
C ALA A 249 25.70 -2.35 -27.18
N CYS A 250 24.66 -1.77 -27.79
CA CYS A 250 23.32 -1.65 -27.22
C CYS A 250 22.69 -3.04 -27.01
N GLY A 251 22.84 -3.95 -27.98
CA GLY A 251 22.37 -5.33 -27.86
C GLY A 251 23.07 -6.07 -26.72
N LEU A 252 24.41 -5.97 -26.63
CA LEU A 252 25.19 -6.56 -25.54
C LEU A 252 24.81 -5.98 -24.18
N ALA A 253 24.67 -4.66 -24.07
CA ALA A 253 24.20 -4.00 -22.84
C ALA A 253 22.80 -4.49 -22.44
N GLY A 254 21.88 -4.62 -23.42
CA GLY A 254 20.56 -5.18 -23.20
C GLY A 254 20.59 -6.64 -22.72
N LEU A 255 21.45 -7.48 -23.31
CA LEU A 255 21.63 -8.87 -22.88
C LEU A 255 22.21 -8.97 -21.48
N VAL A 256 23.23 -8.18 -21.16
CA VAL A 256 23.80 -8.10 -19.80
C VAL A 256 22.75 -7.64 -18.81
N PHE A 257 21.95 -6.63 -19.15
CA PHE A 257 20.86 -6.16 -18.31
C PHE A 257 19.81 -7.25 -18.07
N VAL A 258 19.38 -7.97 -19.12
CA VAL A 258 18.42 -9.08 -19.00
C VAL A 258 19.01 -10.21 -18.17
N TRP A 259 20.28 -10.54 -18.34
CA TRP A 259 20.98 -11.56 -17.57
C TRP A 259 21.06 -11.20 -16.09
N CYS A 260 21.56 -9.99 -15.76
CA CYS A 260 21.62 -9.50 -14.39
C CYS A 260 20.23 -9.45 -13.75
N SER A 261 19.22 -8.99 -14.50
CA SER A 261 17.84 -8.98 -14.06
C SER A 261 17.35 -10.40 -13.76
N PHE A 262 17.54 -11.36 -14.68
CA PHE A 262 17.15 -12.76 -14.51
C PHE A 262 17.75 -13.39 -13.25
N TRP A 263 19.04 -13.17 -13.00
CA TRP A 263 19.68 -13.68 -11.79
C TRP A 263 19.15 -13.00 -10.53
N ALA A 264 18.98 -11.68 -10.53
CA ALA A 264 18.35 -10.97 -9.42
C ALA A 264 16.89 -11.42 -9.18
N TYR A 265 16.14 -11.81 -10.22
CA TYR A 265 14.83 -12.44 -10.08
C TYR A 265 14.93 -13.79 -9.40
N LYS A 266 15.84 -14.65 -9.87
CA LYS A 266 16.04 -15.98 -9.31
C LYS A 266 16.42 -15.92 -7.83
N PHE A 267 17.32 -15.02 -7.44
CA PHE A 267 17.77 -14.92 -6.04
C PHE A 267 16.67 -14.42 -5.08
N VAL A 268 15.87 -13.43 -5.48
CA VAL A 268 14.79 -12.91 -4.62
C VAL A 268 13.63 -13.91 -4.50
N ASP A 269 13.30 -14.63 -5.57
CA ASP A 269 12.25 -15.66 -5.50
C ASP A 269 12.65 -16.84 -4.60
N LEU A 270 13.94 -17.17 -4.58
CA LEU A 270 14.49 -18.15 -3.63
C LEU A 270 14.36 -17.67 -2.18
N GLN A 271 14.72 -16.40 -1.91
CA GLN A 271 14.65 -15.85 -0.55
C GLN A 271 13.21 -15.76 -0.02
N GLY A 272 12.24 -15.39 -0.86
CA GLY A 272 10.83 -15.35 -0.48
C GLY A 272 10.25 -16.74 -0.15
N ARG A 273 10.70 -17.79 -0.86
CA ARG A 273 10.29 -19.17 -0.55
C ARG A 273 10.84 -19.64 0.80
N ASP A 274 12.09 -19.30 1.10
CA ASP A 274 12.76 -19.70 2.33
C ASP A 274 12.14 -19.04 3.57
N GLU A 275 11.80 -17.75 3.51
CA GLU A 275 11.14 -17.04 4.62
C GLU A 275 9.75 -17.61 4.95
N VAL A 276 8.96 -17.94 3.93
CA VAL A 276 7.63 -18.55 4.11
C VAL A 276 7.74 -19.95 4.71
N GLU A 277 8.74 -20.73 4.30
CA GLU A 277 8.98 -22.06 4.87
C GLU A 277 9.44 -21.97 6.33
N ILE A 278 10.32 -21.03 6.66
CA ILE A 278 10.81 -20.81 8.02
C ILE A 278 9.67 -20.37 8.94
N THR A 279 8.86 -19.38 8.53
CA THR A 279 7.72 -18.91 9.32
C THR A 279 6.66 -19.99 9.52
N ALA A 280 6.38 -20.81 8.50
CA ALA A 280 5.49 -21.97 8.64
C ALA A 280 6.02 -23.02 9.62
N LYS A 281 7.34 -23.26 9.65
CA LYS A 281 7.99 -24.15 10.63
C LYS A 281 7.92 -23.58 12.05
N ILE A 282 8.15 -22.29 12.23
CA ILE A 282 8.08 -21.62 13.54
C ILE A 282 6.66 -21.70 14.09
N SER A 283 5.65 -21.30 13.31
CA SER A 283 4.24 -21.37 13.71
C SER A 283 3.80 -22.79 14.10
N LYS A 284 4.22 -23.81 13.32
CA LYS A 284 3.97 -25.22 13.68
C LYS A 284 4.66 -25.64 14.97
N SER A 285 5.84 -25.11 15.27
CA SER A 285 6.58 -25.44 16.50
C SER A 285 5.97 -24.76 17.73
N GLU A 286 5.51 -23.52 17.62
CA GLU A 286 4.77 -22.82 18.68
C GLU A 286 3.44 -23.50 18.98
N LYS A 287 2.67 -23.89 17.95
CA LYS A 287 1.39 -24.60 18.15
C LYS A 287 1.58 -25.94 18.87
N LYS A 288 2.67 -26.67 18.57
CA LYS A 288 3.05 -27.89 19.31
C LYS A 288 3.44 -27.61 20.76
N ARG A 289 4.16 -26.51 21.04
CA ARG A 289 4.52 -26.13 22.42
C ARG A 289 3.29 -25.72 23.22
N GLY A 290 2.37 -24.93 22.65
CA GLY A 290 1.11 -24.55 23.30
C GLY A 290 0.24 -25.75 23.67
N GLN A 291 0.03 -26.68 22.73
CA GLN A 291 -0.73 -27.91 23.01
C GLN A 291 -0.07 -28.81 24.07
N GLY A 292 1.27 -28.90 24.09
CA GLY A 292 1.97 -29.68 25.12
C GLY A 292 1.89 -29.06 26.51
N GLN A 293 1.85 -27.73 26.60
CA GLN A 293 1.80 -27.01 27.87
C GLN A 293 0.39 -27.07 28.49
N ASP A 294 -0.67 -26.96 27.69
CA ASP A 294 -2.05 -27.17 28.15
C ASP A 294 -2.30 -28.60 28.66
N VAL A 295 -1.76 -29.62 27.98
CA VAL A 295 -1.89 -31.01 28.43
C VAL A 295 -1.17 -31.24 29.77
N MET A 296 -0.01 -30.61 29.99
CA MET A 296 0.70 -30.71 31.27
C MET A 296 0.01 -29.96 32.41
N ILE A 297 -0.60 -28.80 32.14
CA ILE A 297 -1.38 -28.05 33.14
C ILE A 297 -2.64 -28.85 33.51
N HIS A 298 -3.34 -29.41 32.53
CA HIS A 298 -4.54 -30.20 32.78
C HIS A 298 -4.25 -31.50 33.55
N ARG A 299 -3.09 -32.15 33.33
CA ARG A 299 -2.65 -33.31 34.13
C ARG A 299 -2.31 -32.94 35.57
N ARG A 300 -1.69 -31.78 35.81
CA ARG A 300 -1.30 -31.34 37.15
C ARG A 300 -2.51 -30.98 38.01
N VAL A 301 -3.57 -30.43 37.40
CA VAL A 301 -4.83 -30.11 38.08
C VAL A 301 -5.62 -31.38 38.43
N TRP A 302 -5.58 -32.42 37.59
CA TRP A 302 -6.25 -33.69 37.88
C TRP A 302 -5.56 -34.52 38.96
N PHE A 303 -4.22 -34.61 38.95
CA PHE A 303 -3.48 -35.40 39.95
C PHE A 303 -3.33 -34.72 41.32
N GLY A 304 -3.66 -33.44 41.45
CA GLY A 304 -3.63 -32.72 42.73
C GLY A 304 -4.88 -32.90 43.59
N ARG A 305 -5.99 -33.39 43.03
CA ARG A 305 -7.28 -33.48 43.74
C ARG A 305 -7.49 -34.80 44.50
N ASP A 306 -6.72 -35.84 44.19
CA ASP A 306 -6.89 -37.16 44.78
C ASP A 306 -6.08 -37.39 46.08
N ARG A 307 -5.33 -36.39 46.57
CA ARG A 307 -4.52 -36.51 47.81
C ARG A 307 -5.06 -35.76 49.03
N GLU A 308 -6.13 -34.98 48.90
CA GLU A 308 -6.71 -34.22 50.03
C GLU A 308 -7.93 -34.91 50.67
N GLY A 309 -8.27 -36.14 50.26
CA GLY A 309 -9.45 -36.88 50.76
C GLY A 309 -9.15 -38.06 51.70
N GLU A 310 -7.88 -38.34 52.03
CA GLU A 310 -7.48 -39.54 52.80
C GLU A 310 -6.91 -39.24 54.20
N GLU A 311 -6.99 -37.98 54.66
CA GLU A 311 -6.67 -37.58 56.04
C GLU A 311 -7.88 -36.87 56.67
N ALA A 312 -8.92 -37.64 57.02
CA ALA A 312 -9.96 -37.24 57.96
C ALA A 312 -10.60 -38.47 58.62
#